data_AF-A0ABD2WQL3-F1
#
_entry.id   AF-A0ABD2WQL3-F1
#
_cell.length_a   1.000
_cell.length_b   1.000
_cell.length_c   1.000
_cell.angle_alpha   90.00
_cell.angle_beta   90.00
_cell.angle_gamma   90.00
#
_symmetry.space_group_name_H-M   'P 1'
#
loop_
_entity.id
_entity.type
_entity.pdbx_description
1 polymer ?
#
loop_
_entity_poly.entity_id
_entity_poly.type
_entity_poly.pdbx_seq_one_letter_code
_entity_poly.pdbx_strand_id
1 'polypeptide(L)'
;MLGEESSYAIQMNRYFLKPIGIWPVGEGASGLVKTLRDANVFACFWLICFLLVPCALHTFLEEPNPYIKLKLIGPMSFCLMALAKYCSLVGYIPEIAACFEHVEQDWTMYRRANSQYELRTMRRNAKIGRKLALLCAAFMYGGGFFYHTIMPLSSGKIATTEFTQRLLELLSQNITDLEHMGQSPRALTYPIYARLLNVELSPVYEIVFAVQTVSGFVLYTITIGACSLAATFVVHVCAQLQIVMDLLGKLADGTIEDGGGGGGGGLGVDVEARLNDKVATIVERHLRALAFAERVENNLNVICFVEFVGCTMNICFLGYYFITEWESRNTISTMTYCILLVSFTFNIFIFCYIGEILTEQCLRVGEAAYRVDWYKLPCKKAQGLILILAVANRCPAKITAGKLVNLSLGSFCNVIKTAATYLNLLRTVML
;
A
#
# COMPACT_ATOMS: atom_id res chain seq x y z
N MET A 1 0.66 26.33 6.91
CA MET A 1 -0.70 26.05 7.40
C MET A 1 -1.49 25.47 6.24
N LEU A 2 -1.80 24.18 6.27
CA LEU A 2 -2.52 23.47 5.22
C LEU A 2 -3.92 24.07 5.04
N GLY A 3 -4.32 24.32 3.81
CA GLY A 3 -5.72 24.64 3.50
C GLY A 3 -6.64 23.46 3.85
N GLU A 4 -7.83 23.71 4.43
CA GLU A 4 -8.76 22.64 4.88
C GLU A 4 -9.03 21.56 3.83
N GLU A 5 -9.10 21.90 2.53
CA GLU A 5 -9.34 20.93 1.46
C GLU A 5 -8.11 20.10 1.02
N SER A 6 -6.89 20.65 1.02
CA SER A 6 -5.69 19.84 0.73
C SER A 6 -5.39 18.90 1.90
N SER A 7 -5.69 19.36 3.12
CA SER A 7 -5.71 18.53 4.32
C SER A 7 -6.64 17.31 4.14
N TYR A 8 -7.83 17.49 3.56
CA TYR A 8 -8.77 16.38 3.33
C TYR A 8 -8.20 15.23 2.47
N ALA A 9 -7.42 15.56 1.43
CA ALA A 9 -6.84 14.55 0.52
C ALA A 9 -5.70 13.77 1.19
N ILE A 10 -4.89 14.45 2.02
CA ILE A 10 -3.67 13.90 2.60
C ILE A 10 -3.90 13.32 4.02
N GLN A 11 -5.01 13.69 4.68
CA GLN A 11 -5.30 13.35 6.08
C GLN A 11 -5.08 11.87 6.43
N MET A 12 -5.47 10.96 5.55
CA MET A 12 -5.31 9.53 5.78
C MET A 12 -3.84 9.10 5.81
N ASN A 13 -3.03 9.59 4.88
CA ASN A 13 -1.58 9.36 4.91
C ASN A 13 -0.98 9.88 6.21
N ARG A 14 -1.45 11.02 6.71
CA ARG A 14 -0.98 11.54 8.00
C ARG A 14 -1.28 10.60 9.16
N TYR A 15 -2.44 9.97 9.19
CA TYR A 15 -2.80 9.03 10.24
C TYR A 15 -1.97 7.73 10.18
N PHE A 16 -1.59 7.25 9.00
CA PHE A 16 -0.80 6.02 8.88
C PHE A 16 0.72 6.24 8.95
N LEU A 17 1.23 7.33 8.39
CA LEU A 17 2.67 7.59 8.30
C LEU A 17 3.26 8.22 9.56
N LYS A 18 2.46 8.97 10.33
CA LYS A 18 2.95 9.62 11.56
C LYS A 18 3.30 8.62 12.67
N PRO A 19 2.48 7.59 12.96
CA PRO A 19 2.81 6.59 13.99
C PRO A 19 4.09 5.79 13.68
N ILE A 20 4.45 5.66 12.41
CA ILE A 20 5.66 4.93 11.97
C ILE A 20 6.85 5.84 11.64
N GLY A 21 6.74 7.14 11.94
CA GLY A 21 7.86 8.09 11.82
C GLY A 21 8.19 8.55 10.39
N ILE A 22 7.38 8.19 9.39
CA ILE A 22 7.63 8.50 7.98
C ILE A 22 7.05 9.87 7.58
N TRP A 23 6.05 10.36 8.32
CA TRP A 23 5.40 11.63 7.98
C TRP A 23 6.43 12.78 7.89
N PRO A 24 6.47 13.52 6.78
CA PRO A 24 7.48 14.54 6.57
C PRO A 24 7.34 15.68 7.58
N VAL A 25 8.49 16.05 8.16
CA VAL A 25 8.61 17.14 9.12
C VAL A 25 9.29 18.30 8.40
N GLY A 26 8.63 19.45 8.33
CA GLY A 26 9.18 20.63 7.63
C GLY A 26 10.49 21.12 8.23
N GLU A 27 11.31 21.80 7.42
CA GLU A 27 12.66 22.25 7.80
C GLU A 27 12.67 23.15 9.05
N GLY A 28 11.63 23.97 9.24
CA GLY A 28 11.43 24.86 10.38
C GLY A 28 10.85 24.22 11.65
N ALA A 29 10.67 22.90 11.70
CA ALA A 29 10.21 22.23 12.91
C ALA A 29 11.27 22.27 14.01
N SER A 30 10.82 22.31 15.28
CA SER A 30 11.72 22.31 16.43
C SER A 30 12.60 21.06 16.47
N GLY A 31 13.83 21.20 17.00
CA GLY A 31 14.78 20.08 17.10
C GLY A 31 14.22 18.87 17.87
N LEU A 32 13.32 19.13 18.83
CA LEU A 32 12.62 18.10 19.59
C LEU A 32 11.72 17.23 18.70
N VAL A 33 11.00 17.83 17.73
CA VAL A 33 10.13 17.07 16.81
C VAL A 33 10.95 16.18 15.87
N LYS A 34 12.10 16.66 15.39
CA LYS A 34 13.02 15.89 14.56
C LYS A 34 13.60 14.70 15.34
N THR A 35 14.06 14.94 16.56
CA THR A 35 14.59 13.90 17.45
C THR A 35 13.53 12.83 17.78
N LEU A 36 12.29 13.23 18.07
CA LEU A 36 11.19 12.29 18.32
C LEU A 36 10.84 11.44 17.10
N ARG A 37 10.88 12.02 15.89
CA ARG A 37 10.70 11.26 14.64
C ARG A 37 11.77 10.20 14.50
N ASP A 38 13.04 10.58 14.68
CA ASP A 38 14.18 9.66 14.50
C ASP A 38 14.16 8.54 15.55
N ALA A 39 13.83 8.86 16.80
CA ALA A 39 13.59 7.88 17.85
C ALA A 39 12.45 6.91 17.49
N ASN A 40 11.35 7.41 16.90
CA ASN A 40 10.23 6.58 16.47
C ASN A 40 10.61 5.65 15.30
N VAL A 41 11.43 6.14 14.36
CA VAL A 41 11.95 5.31 13.27
C VAL A 41 12.82 4.18 13.82
N PHE A 42 13.72 4.50 14.74
CA PHE A 42 14.56 3.51 15.42
C PHE A 42 13.71 2.48 16.18
N ALA A 43 12.69 2.93 16.92
CA ALA A 43 11.77 2.05 17.64
C ALA A 43 11.02 1.09 16.71
N CYS A 44 10.54 1.56 15.55
CA CYS A 44 9.90 0.70 14.55
C CYS A 44 10.86 -0.36 13.99
N PHE A 45 12.10 0.01 13.67
CA PHE A 45 13.13 -0.95 13.25
C PHE A 45 13.39 -2.01 14.32
N TRP A 46 13.52 -1.58 15.57
CA TRP A 46 13.73 -2.50 16.69
C TRP A 46 12.57 -3.48 16.85
N LEU A 47 11.32 -3.01 16.77
CA LEU A 47 10.12 -3.87 16.84
C LEU A 47 10.07 -4.91 15.72
N ILE A 48 10.41 -4.52 14.49
CA ILE A 48 10.47 -5.47 13.36
C ILE A 48 11.58 -6.50 13.57
N CYS A 49 12.77 -6.07 14.01
CA CYS A 49 13.90 -6.96 14.28
C CYS A 49 13.61 -7.90 15.47
N PHE A 50 12.89 -7.43 16.48
CA PHE A 50 12.45 -8.21 17.62
C PHE A 50 11.50 -9.36 17.22
N LEU A 51 10.70 -9.19 16.16
CA LEU A 51 9.94 -10.29 15.57
C LEU A 51 10.83 -11.22 14.73
N LEU A 52 11.61 -10.64 13.82
CA LEU A 52 12.31 -11.40 12.78
C LEU A 52 13.46 -12.24 13.34
N VAL A 53 14.33 -11.65 14.17
CA VAL A 53 15.59 -12.30 14.59
C VAL A 53 15.34 -13.50 15.52
N PRO A 54 14.57 -13.38 16.60
CA PRO A 54 14.31 -14.53 17.48
C PRO A 54 13.53 -15.64 16.78
N CYS A 55 12.57 -15.29 15.91
CA CYS A 55 11.79 -16.26 15.13
C CYS A 55 12.66 -17.02 14.12
N ALA A 56 13.58 -16.32 13.45
CA ALA A 56 14.55 -16.94 12.55
C ALA A 56 15.49 -17.90 13.30
N LEU A 57 16.04 -17.46 14.42
CA LEU A 57 16.91 -18.31 15.25
C LEU A 57 16.19 -19.56 15.72
N HIS A 58 14.95 -19.44 16.20
CA HIS A 58 14.13 -20.60 16.59
C HIS A 58 13.86 -21.55 15.43
N THR A 59 13.45 -21.01 14.28
CA THR A 59 13.11 -21.81 13.10
C THR A 59 14.32 -22.58 12.54
N PHE A 60 15.51 -21.96 12.52
CA PHE A 60 16.70 -22.57 11.91
C PHE A 60 17.52 -23.41 12.89
N LEU A 61 17.56 -23.06 14.18
CA LEU A 61 18.45 -23.69 15.17
C LEU A 61 17.75 -24.65 16.13
N GLU A 62 16.48 -24.45 16.46
CA GLU A 62 15.75 -25.23 17.46
C GLU A 62 14.79 -26.24 16.84
N GLU A 63 13.99 -25.80 15.88
CA GLU A 63 12.97 -26.66 15.29
C GLU A 63 13.62 -27.79 14.46
N PRO A 64 13.29 -29.07 14.69
CA PRO A 64 13.73 -30.16 13.82
C PRO A 64 12.68 -30.52 12.76
N ASN A 65 11.40 -30.23 13.02
CA ASN A 65 10.29 -30.67 12.19
C ASN A 65 10.15 -29.79 10.93
N PRO A 66 10.31 -30.34 9.70
CA PRO A 66 10.23 -29.56 8.47
C PRO A 66 8.86 -28.91 8.25
N TYR A 67 7.78 -29.53 8.75
CA TYR A 67 6.43 -28.96 8.65
C TYR A 67 6.26 -27.69 9.50
N ILE A 68 6.74 -27.72 10.75
CA ILE A 68 6.69 -26.56 11.66
C ILE A 68 7.61 -25.45 11.13
N LYS A 69 8.80 -25.81 10.61
CA LYS A 69 9.69 -24.84 9.94
C LYS A 69 9.00 -24.13 8.80
N LEU A 70 8.35 -24.89 7.92
CA LEU A 70 7.61 -24.32 6.79
C LEU A 70 6.55 -23.34 7.27
N LYS A 71 5.77 -23.71 8.29
CA LYS A 71 4.74 -22.85 8.91
C LYS A 71 5.29 -21.52 9.44
N LEU A 72 6.52 -21.50 9.95
CA LEU A 72 7.20 -20.30 10.46
C LEU A 72 7.85 -19.44 9.35
N ILE A 73 8.15 -20.02 8.18
CA ILE A 73 8.71 -19.26 7.04
C ILE A 73 7.72 -18.21 6.51
N GLY A 74 6.42 -18.49 6.52
CA GLY A 74 5.40 -17.53 6.05
C GLY A 74 5.42 -16.20 6.83
N PRO A 75 5.28 -16.22 8.17
CA PRO A 75 5.36 -15.02 9.00
C PRO A 75 6.71 -14.29 8.88
N MET A 76 7.82 -15.02 8.80
CA MET A 76 9.16 -14.43 8.57
C MET A 76 9.25 -13.73 7.20
N SER A 77 8.67 -14.32 6.15
CA SER A 77 8.54 -13.72 4.82
C SER A 77 7.80 -12.39 4.89
N PHE A 78 6.70 -12.32 5.65
CA PHE A 78 5.97 -11.07 5.86
C PHE A 78 6.78 -10.02 6.64
N CYS A 79 7.52 -10.42 7.69
CA CYS A 79 8.43 -9.52 8.41
C CYS A 79 9.53 -8.96 7.49
N LEU A 80 10.13 -9.80 6.64
CA LEU A 80 11.17 -9.38 5.70
C LEU A 80 10.61 -8.41 4.65
N MET A 81 9.43 -8.71 4.12
CA MET A 81 8.69 -7.84 3.21
C MET A 81 8.40 -6.47 3.84
N ALA A 82 7.91 -6.44 5.08
CA ALA A 82 7.64 -5.21 5.80
C ALA A 82 8.93 -4.43 6.11
N LEU A 83 10.02 -5.11 6.49
CA LEU A 83 11.33 -4.50 6.70
C LEU A 83 11.85 -3.82 5.43
N ALA A 84 11.80 -4.53 4.29
CA ALA A 84 12.23 -3.98 3.00
C ALA A 84 11.39 -2.77 2.58
N LYS A 85 10.06 -2.81 2.77
CA LYS A 85 9.19 -1.64 2.57
C LYS A 85 9.55 -0.49 3.50
N TYR A 86 9.82 -0.78 4.77
CA TYR A 86 10.13 0.24 5.77
C TYR A 86 11.46 0.93 5.46
N CYS A 87 12.51 0.17 5.12
CA CYS A 87 13.77 0.72 4.63
C CYS A 87 13.56 1.63 3.42
N SER A 88 12.75 1.18 2.45
CA SER A 88 12.43 1.98 1.26
C SER A 88 11.70 3.27 1.63
N LEU A 89 10.67 3.21 2.48
CA LEU A 89 9.91 4.37 2.89
C LEU A 89 10.76 5.38 3.68
N VAL A 90 11.66 4.91 4.54
CA VAL A 90 12.60 5.76 5.29
C VAL A 90 13.60 6.41 4.34
N GLY A 91 14.12 5.66 3.36
CA GLY A 91 15.02 6.17 2.33
C GLY A 91 14.38 7.26 1.45
N TYR A 92 13.08 7.13 1.14
CA TYR A 92 12.34 8.05 0.28
C TYR A 92 11.56 9.16 1.03
N ILE A 93 11.83 9.40 2.32
CA ILE A 93 11.16 10.47 3.07
C ILE A 93 11.22 11.84 2.36
N PRO A 94 12.37 12.35 1.88
CA PRO A 94 12.42 13.67 1.27
C PRO A 94 11.64 13.72 -0.06
N GLU A 95 11.67 12.65 -0.85
CA GLU A 95 10.93 12.58 -2.11
C GLU A 95 9.42 12.45 -1.86
N ILE A 96 9.00 11.72 -0.82
CA ILE A 96 7.60 11.66 -0.37
C ILE A 96 7.14 13.05 0.09
N ALA A 97 7.99 13.79 0.82
CA ALA A 97 7.70 15.17 1.22
C ALA A 97 7.48 16.07 0.00
N ALA A 98 8.38 16.02 -0.98
CA ALA A 98 8.26 16.76 -2.24
C ALA A 98 6.99 16.40 -3.01
N CYS A 99 6.53 15.15 -2.95
CA CYS A 99 5.26 14.76 -3.56
C CYS A 99 4.04 15.36 -2.83
N PHE A 100 4.04 15.39 -1.50
CA PHE A 100 2.97 16.06 -0.75
C PHE A 100 2.94 17.56 -1.00
N GLU A 101 4.10 18.20 -1.09
CA GLU A 101 4.21 19.61 -1.45
C GLU A 101 3.66 19.88 -2.85
N HIS A 102 3.98 19.04 -3.83
CA HIS A 102 3.41 19.15 -5.18
C HIS A 102 1.88 19.07 -5.14
N VAL A 103 1.32 18.09 -4.44
CA VAL A 103 -0.14 17.96 -4.27
C VAL A 103 -0.70 19.23 -3.66
N GLU A 104 -0.13 19.73 -2.55
CA GLU A 104 -0.60 20.96 -1.91
C GLU A 104 -0.51 22.20 -2.83
N GLN A 105 0.55 22.31 -3.63
CA GLN A 105 0.71 23.38 -4.61
C GLN A 105 -0.40 23.36 -5.66
N ASP A 106 -0.79 22.18 -6.17
CA ASP A 106 -1.89 22.09 -7.13
C ASP A 106 -3.23 22.51 -6.50
N TRP A 107 -3.52 22.04 -5.29
CA TRP A 107 -4.75 22.42 -4.58
C TRP A 107 -4.80 23.93 -4.32
N THR A 108 -3.67 24.53 -3.92
CA THR A 108 -3.59 25.98 -3.67
C THR A 108 -3.68 26.80 -4.95
N MET A 109 -3.09 26.33 -6.06
CA MET A 109 -3.21 26.93 -7.39
C MET A 109 -4.68 27.05 -7.80
N TYR A 110 -5.44 25.95 -7.77
CA TYR A 110 -6.86 25.98 -8.16
C TYR A 110 -7.73 26.79 -7.21
N ARG A 111 -7.40 26.80 -5.92
CA ARG A 111 -8.10 27.65 -4.95
C ARG A 111 -7.90 29.13 -5.23
N ARG A 112 -6.66 29.55 -5.48
CA ARG A 112 -6.34 30.95 -5.80
C ARG A 112 -7.00 31.41 -7.10
N ALA A 113 -7.12 30.51 -8.07
CA ALA A 113 -7.83 30.76 -9.32
C ALA A 113 -9.38 30.74 -9.19
N ASN A 114 -9.92 30.42 -8.00
CA ASN A 114 -11.35 30.21 -7.76
C ASN A 114 -12.01 29.19 -8.73
N SER A 115 -11.23 28.18 -9.12
CA SER A 115 -11.60 27.13 -10.07
C SER A 115 -12.46 26.05 -9.40
N GLN A 116 -13.75 26.34 -9.18
CA GLN A 116 -14.70 25.43 -8.51
C GLN A 116 -14.89 24.09 -9.25
N TYR A 117 -14.70 24.07 -10.57
CA TYR A 117 -14.82 22.83 -11.34
C TYR A 117 -13.64 21.88 -11.06
N GLU A 118 -12.41 22.38 -11.19
CA GLU A 118 -11.19 21.60 -10.96
C GLU A 118 -11.10 21.11 -9.51
N LEU A 119 -11.43 21.95 -8.52
CA LEU A 119 -11.49 21.55 -7.11
C LEU A 119 -12.50 20.42 -6.87
N ARG A 120 -13.67 20.44 -7.54
CA ARG A 120 -14.64 19.33 -7.46
C ARG A 120 -14.09 18.05 -8.04
N THR A 121 -13.38 18.12 -9.18
CA THR A 121 -12.72 16.96 -9.80
C THR A 121 -11.64 16.37 -8.89
N MET A 122 -10.78 17.22 -8.31
CA MET A 122 -9.75 16.78 -7.35
C MET A 122 -10.37 16.14 -6.10
N ARG A 123 -11.43 16.74 -5.53
CA ARG A 123 -12.13 16.21 -4.36
C ARG A 123 -12.80 14.86 -4.65
N ARG A 124 -13.41 14.70 -5.83
CA ARG A 124 -14.02 13.41 -6.23
C ARG A 124 -12.97 12.31 -6.31
N ASN A 125 -11.84 12.59 -6.93
CA ASN A 125 -10.73 11.66 -7.02
C ASN A 125 -10.11 11.36 -5.65
N ALA A 126 -9.86 12.38 -4.82
CA ALA A 126 -9.37 12.18 -3.45
C ALA A 126 -10.27 11.23 -2.62
N LYS A 127 -11.60 11.25 -2.82
CA LYS A 127 -12.52 10.28 -2.19
C LYS A 127 -12.25 8.83 -2.64
N ILE A 128 -11.89 8.60 -3.90
CA ILE A 128 -11.54 7.27 -4.42
C ILE A 128 -10.26 6.78 -3.73
N GLY A 129 -9.20 7.58 -3.73
CA GLY A 129 -7.94 7.24 -3.07
C GLY A 129 -8.12 6.92 -1.58
N ARG A 130 -8.95 7.72 -0.88
CA ARG A 130 -9.30 7.47 0.52
C ARG A 130 -10.06 6.16 0.73
N LYS A 131 -11.04 5.85 -0.13
CA LYS A 131 -11.77 4.57 -0.06
C LYS A 131 -10.83 3.39 -0.24
N LEU A 132 -9.90 3.45 -1.20
CA LEU A 132 -8.88 2.41 -1.41
C LEU A 132 -8.00 2.23 -0.17
N ALA A 133 -7.52 3.33 0.43
CA ALA A 133 -6.72 3.28 1.65
C ALA A 133 -7.52 2.71 2.85
N LEU A 134 -8.80 3.07 2.99
CA LEU A 134 -9.67 2.53 4.05
C LEU A 134 -9.92 1.04 3.87
N LEU A 135 -10.16 0.60 2.62
CA LEU A 135 -10.36 -0.81 2.30
C LEU A 135 -9.10 -1.62 2.62
N CYS A 136 -7.93 -1.12 2.23
CA CYS A 136 -6.65 -1.72 2.58
C CYS A 136 -6.47 -1.81 4.11
N ALA A 137 -6.79 -0.74 4.84
CA ALA A 137 -6.66 -0.72 6.29
C ALA A 137 -7.60 -1.73 6.97
N ALA A 138 -8.86 -1.81 6.52
CA ALA A 138 -9.84 -2.74 7.05
C ALA A 138 -9.40 -4.20 6.90
N PHE A 139 -8.94 -4.59 5.71
CA PHE A 139 -8.46 -5.95 5.46
C PHE A 139 -7.16 -6.26 6.22
N MET A 140 -6.15 -5.37 6.17
CA MET A 140 -4.85 -5.65 6.79
C MET A 140 -4.93 -5.68 8.31
N TYR A 141 -5.59 -4.70 8.95
CA TYR A 141 -5.77 -4.73 10.40
C TYR A 141 -6.72 -5.85 10.84
N GLY A 142 -7.78 -6.13 10.07
CA GLY A 142 -8.69 -7.24 10.34
C GLY A 142 -7.95 -8.57 10.37
N GLY A 143 -7.24 -8.92 9.29
CA GLY A 143 -6.44 -10.14 9.24
C GLY A 143 -5.34 -10.19 10.30
N GLY A 144 -4.66 -9.06 10.53
CA GLY A 144 -3.63 -8.95 11.55
C GLY A 144 -4.13 -9.18 12.97
N PHE A 145 -5.30 -8.65 13.31
CA PHE A 145 -5.94 -8.87 14.60
C PHE A 145 -6.29 -10.35 14.83
N PHE A 146 -6.84 -11.02 13.81
CA PHE A 146 -7.11 -12.46 13.90
C PHE A 146 -5.82 -13.26 14.12
N TYR A 147 -4.75 -12.91 13.41
CA TYR A 147 -3.48 -13.64 13.47
C TYR A 147 -2.65 -13.42 14.76
N HIS A 148 -2.54 -12.17 15.22
CA HIS A 148 -1.73 -11.83 16.40
C HIS A 148 -2.49 -11.94 17.72
N THR A 149 -3.82 -11.82 17.71
CA THR A 149 -4.61 -11.80 18.94
C THR A 149 -5.47 -13.04 19.09
N ILE A 150 -6.34 -13.32 18.10
CA ILE A 150 -7.33 -14.40 18.23
C ILE A 150 -6.65 -15.77 18.21
N MET A 151 -5.82 -16.05 17.21
CA MET A 151 -5.19 -17.35 17.02
C MET A 151 -4.32 -17.80 18.23
N PRO A 152 -3.44 -16.97 18.82
CA PRO A 152 -2.64 -17.38 19.98
C PRO A 152 -3.50 -17.60 21.24
N LEU A 153 -4.45 -16.70 21.50
CA LEU A 153 -5.34 -16.79 22.66
C LEU A 153 -6.29 -17.98 22.58
N SER A 154 -6.70 -18.38 21.39
CA SER A 154 -7.55 -19.56 21.19
C SER A 154 -6.76 -20.86 21.20
N SER A 155 -5.53 -20.87 20.66
CA SER A 155 -4.69 -22.07 20.63
C SER A 155 -4.23 -22.47 22.03
N GLY A 156 -3.98 -21.49 22.91
CA GLY A 156 -3.75 -21.75 24.34
C GLY A 156 -4.94 -22.43 25.02
N LYS A 157 -6.18 -22.12 24.63
CA LYS A 157 -7.39 -22.75 25.17
C LYS A 157 -7.58 -24.20 24.71
N ILE A 158 -7.30 -24.48 23.44
CA ILE A 158 -7.38 -25.84 22.88
C ILE A 158 -6.32 -26.74 23.53
N ALA A 159 -5.08 -26.25 23.64
CA ALA A 159 -4.00 -26.95 24.36
C ALA A 159 -4.32 -27.15 25.85
N THR A 160 -4.94 -26.18 26.53
CA THR A 160 -5.40 -26.40 27.92
C THR A 160 -6.49 -27.46 28.01
N THR A 161 -7.38 -27.59 27.03
CA THR A 161 -8.50 -28.55 27.10
C THR A 161 -7.99 -29.98 26.89
N GLU A 162 -7.12 -30.19 25.91
CA GLU A 162 -6.42 -31.47 25.69
C GLU A 162 -5.49 -31.81 26.86
N PHE A 163 -4.75 -30.83 27.38
CA PHE A 163 -3.92 -31.01 28.57
C PHE A 163 -4.76 -31.37 29.80
N THR A 164 -5.89 -30.70 30.04
CA THR A 164 -6.78 -31.00 31.18
C THR A 164 -7.35 -32.41 31.05
N GLN A 165 -7.69 -32.84 29.82
CA GLN A 165 -8.20 -34.18 29.56
C GLN A 165 -7.12 -35.26 29.74
N ARG A 166 -5.90 -35.01 29.27
CA ARG A 166 -4.74 -35.89 29.47
C ARG A 166 -4.28 -35.93 30.93
N LEU A 167 -4.40 -34.81 31.64
CA LEU A 167 -4.16 -34.72 33.07
C LEU A 167 -5.24 -35.46 33.86
N LEU A 168 -6.49 -35.46 33.41
CA LEU A 168 -7.58 -36.25 33.99
C LEU A 168 -7.38 -37.76 33.78
N GLU A 169 -6.77 -38.16 32.65
CA GLU A 169 -6.31 -39.53 32.41
C GLU A 169 -5.10 -39.91 33.29
N LEU A 170 -4.11 -39.02 33.44
CA LEU A 170 -2.91 -39.28 34.26
C LEU A 170 -3.18 -39.24 35.77
N LEU A 171 -4.09 -38.38 36.24
CA LEU A 171 -4.56 -38.34 37.63
C LEU A 171 -5.27 -39.64 38.05
N SER A 172 -5.73 -40.46 37.10
CA SER A 172 -6.28 -41.79 37.38
C SER A 172 -5.22 -42.84 37.70
N GLN A 173 -3.92 -42.56 37.50
CA GLN A 173 -2.86 -43.59 37.54
C GLN A 173 -1.76 -43.45 38.59
N ASN A 174 -1.51 -42.32 39.26
CA ASN A 174 -0.84 -42.27 40.57
C ASN A 174 -0.60 -40.84 41.04
N ILE A 175 -0.82 -40.62 42.34
CA ILE A 175 -0.60 -39.37 43.05
C ILE A 175 0.79 -39.47 43.69
N THR A 176 1.82 -38.82 43.13
CA THR A 176 2.99 -38.40 43.93
C THR A 176 3.90 -37.35 43.29
N ASP A 177 3.87 -37.11 41.97
CA ASP A 177 4.82 -36.17 41.33
C ASP A 177 4.17 -34.86 40.81
N LEU A 178 3.33 -34.22 41.63
CA LEU A 178 2.48 -33.11 41.17
C LEU A 178 3.04 -31.68 41.38
N GLU A 179 4.31 -31.53 41.77
CA GLU A 179 4.84 -30.20 42.16
C GLU A 179 5.74 -29.51 41.12
N HIS A 180 5.97 -30.12 39.95
CA HIS A 180 6.75 -29.50 38.85
C HIS A 180 6.04 -29.41 37.50
N MET A 181 4.74 -29.68 37.42
CA MET A 181 4.01 -29.80 36.13
C MET A 181 2.90 -28.75 35.93
N GLY A 182 3.15 -27.51 36.34
CA GLY A 182 2.16 -26.45 36.35
C GLY A 182 2.42 -25.33 35.35
N GLN A 183 2.46 -25.58 34.04
CA GLN A 183 2.24 -24.52 33.04
C GLN A 183 1.88 -25.09 31.66
N SER A 184 0.65 -24.77 31.22
CA SER A 184 0.16 -25.07 29.87
C SER A 184 0.96 -24.28 28.83
N PRO A 185 1.32 -24.88 27.67
CA PRO A 185 2.08 -24.18 26.63
C PRO A 185 1.22 -23.04 26.07
N ARG A 186 1.53 -21.80 26.47
CA ARG A 186 0.89 -20.60 25.94
C ARG A 186 1.46 -20.34 24.55
N ALA A 187 0.63 -20.48 23.52
CA ALA A 187 1.05 -20.31 22.14
C ALA A 187 1.40 -18.85 21.81
N LEU A 188 2.54 -18.63 21.16
CA LEU A 188 2.95 -17.34 20.59
C LEU A 188 2.90 -17.41 19.06
N THR A 189 2.52 -16.31 18.42
CA THR A 189 2.51 -16.23 16.94
C THR A 189 3.92 -16.30 16.37
N TYR A 190 4.89 -15.67 17.05
CA TYR A 190 6.30 -15.72 16.71
C TYR A 190 7.04 -16.40 17.86
N PRO A 191 7.45 -17.68 17.71
CA PRO A 191 8.23 -18.33 18.74
C PRO A 191 9.58 -17.63 18.92
N ILE A 192 10.04 -17.55 20.17
CA ILE A 192 11.32 -16.94 20.53
C ILE A 192 12.30 -18.07 20.81
N TYR A 193 13.51 -17.94 20.27
CA TYR A 193 14.62 -18.86 20.55
C TYR A 193 14.82 -18.99 22.07
N ALA A 194 14.69 -20.22 22.58
CA ALA A 194 14.59 -20.47 24.02
C ALA A 194 15.81 -19.96 24.81
N ARG A 195 17.01 -19.95 24.19
CA ARG A 195 18.22 -19.41 24.84
C ARG A 195 18.27 -17.88 24.93
N LEU A 196 17.48 -17.15 24.13
CA LEU A 196 17.43 -15.68 24.23
C LEU A 196 16.54 -15.24 25.40
N LEU A 197 15.41 -15.93 25.61
CA LEU A 197 14.41 -15.52 26.59
C LEU A 197 13.53 -16.72 26.98
N ASN A 198 13.46 -17.04 28.28
CA ASN A 198 12.54 -18.03 28.81
C ASN A 198 11.13 -17.45 28.91
N VAL A 199 10.31 -17.69 27.88
CA VAL A 199 8.96 -17.12 27.76
C VAL A 199 7.90 -17.90 28.56
N GLU A 200 8.25 -19.01 29.18
CA GLU A 200 7.32 -19.87 29.93
C GLU A 200 6.92 -19.25 31.29
N LEU A 201 7.74 -18.37 31.86
CA LEU A 201 7.51 -17.71 33.14
C LEU A 201 6.64 -16.46 33.00
N SER A 202 5.61 -16.32 33.85
CA SER A 202 4.90 -15.04 34.04
C SER A 202 5.76 -14.12 34.92
N PRO A 203 5.95 -12.82 34.60
CA PRO A 203 5.21 -11.98 33.63
C PRO A 203 5.85 -11.85 32.23
N VAL A 204 6.88 -12.64 31.91
CA VAL A 204 7.67 -12.49 30.68
C VAL A 204 6.83 -12.79 29.44
N TYR A 205 5.98 -13.82 29.51
CA TYR A 205 5.03 -14.16 28.45
C TYR A 205 4.14 -12.97 28.08
N GLU A 206 3.50 -12.34 29.06
CA GLU A 206 2.55 -11.25 28.85
C GLU A 206 3.23 -10.04 28.20
N ILE A 207 4.47 -9.73 28.61
CA ILE A 207 5.28 -8.66 28.03
C ILE A 207 5.63 -8.98 26.58
N VAL A 208 6.14 -10.18 26.30
CA VAL A 208 6.50 -10.61 24.94
C VAL A 208 5.28 -10.58 24.03
N PHE A 209 4.16 -11.13 24.47
CA PHE A 209 2.91 -11.13 23.70
C PHE A 209 2.44 -9.70 23.36
N ALA A 210 2.51 -8.79 24.33
CA ALA A 210 2.18 -7.38 24.10
C ALA A 210 3.12 -6.73 23.07
N VAL A 211 4.44 -6.95 23.18
CA VAL A 211 5.43 -6.43 22.22
C VAL A 211 5.20 -7.03 20.83
N GLN A 212 4.88 -8.32 20.71
CA GLN A 212 4.58 -8.95 19.42
C GLN A 212 3.31 -8.40 18.78
N THR A 213 2.28 -8.09 19.58
CA THR A 213 1.04 -7.48 19.10
C THR A 213 1.29 -6.06 18.56
N VAL A 214 2.05 -5.25 19.32
CA VAL A 214 2.45 -3.90 18.88
C VAL A 214 3.29 -3.96 17.61
N SER A 215 4.26 -4.89 17.56
CA SER A 215 5.11 -5.09 16.39
C SER A 215 4.28 -5.51 15.18
N GLY A 216 3.31 -6.41 15.34
CA GLY A 216 2.35 -6.76 14.30
C GLY A 216 1.61 -5.54 13.77
N PHE A 217 1.08 -4.70 14.66
CA PHE A 217 0.42 -3.44 14.26
C PHE A 217 1.34 -2.53 13.43
N VAL A 218 2.63 -2.44 13.78
CA VAL A 218 3.63 -1.72 12.98
C VAL A 218 3.77 -2.32 11.58
N LEU A 219 3.90 -3.64 11.42
CA LEU A 219 4.01 -4.30 10.10
C LEU A 219 2.80 -3.98 9.20
N TYR A 220 1.59 -4.06 9.76
CA TYR A 220 0.37 -3.74 9.02
C TYR A 220 0.28 -2.24 8.69
N THR A 221 0.64 -1.36 9.63
CA THR A 221 0.66 0.10 9.41
C THR A 221 1.62 0.49 8.29
N ILE A 222 2.80 -0.15 8.20
CA ILE A 222 3.77 0.08 7.11
C ILE A 222 3.15 -0.29 5.76
N THR A 223 2.50 -1.46 5.67
CA THR A 223 1.85 -1.92 4.44
C THR A 223 0.68 -1.02 4.03
N ILE A 224 -0.15 -0.60 4.99
CA ILE A 224 -1.25 0.35 4.75
C ILE A 224 -0.70 1.72 4.34
N GLY A 225 0.37 2.19 4.98
CA GLY A 225 1.05 3.44 4.66
C GLY A 225 1.51 3.49 3.21
N ALA A 226 2.21 2.45 2.76
CA ALA A 226 2.64 2.29 1.37
C ALA A 226 1.46 2.31 0.38
N CYS A 227 0.40 1.55 0.66
CA CYS A 227 -0.80 1.53 -0.17
C CYS A 227 -1.51 2.88 -0.20
N SER A 228 -1.60 3.57 0.94
CA SER A 228 -2.22 4.89 1.03
C SER A 228 -1.46 5.96 0.23
N LEU A 229 -0.13 5.92 0.25
CA LEU A 229 0.72 6.80 -0.57
C LEU A 229 0.47 6.56 -2.06
N ALA A 230 0.50 5.30 -2.50
CA ALA A 230 0.22 4.93 -3.87
C ALA A 230 -1.18 5.40 -4.30
N ALA A 231 -2.20 5.12 -3.50
CA ALA A 231 -3.58 5.51 -3.79
C ALA A 231 -3.74 7.03 -3.89
N THR A 232 -3.16 7.80 -2.96
CA THR A 232 -3.29 9.26 -2.97
C THR A 232 -2.56 9.90 -4.15
N PHE A 233 -1.30 9.54 -4.39
CA PHE A 233 -0.51 10.19 -5.44
C PHE A 233 -1.01 9.85 -6.83
N VAL A 234 -1.33 8.59 -7.09
CA VAL A 234 -1.77 8.15 -8.41
C VAL A 234 -3.14 8.69 -8.74
N VAL A 235 -4.08 8.65 -7.79
CA VAL A 235 -5.41 9.22 -8.02
C VAL A 235 -5.36 10.75 -8.16
N HIS A 236 -4.39 11.42 -7.54
CA HIS A 236 -4.12 12.84 -7.80
C HIS A 236 -3.64 13.07 -9.24
N VAL A 237 -2.69 12.26 -9.75
CA VAL A 237 -2.28 12.30 -11.17
C VAL A 237 -3.50 12.09 -12.08
N CYS A 238 -4.33 11.08 -11.81
CA CYS A 238 -5.54 10.81 -12.57
C CYS A 238 -6.52 12.00 -12.56
N ALA A 239 -6.62 12.73 -11.43
CA ALA A 239 -7.42 13.94 -11.36
C ALA A 239 -6.88 15.06 -12.26
N GLN A 240 -5.56 15.25 -12.30
CA GLN A 240 -4.92 16.24 -13.18
C GLN A 240 -5.11 15.89 -14.65
N LEU A 241 -4.93 14.61 -15.01
CA LEU A 241 -5.17 14.12 -16.37
C LEU A 241 -6.65 14.28 -16.76
N GLN A 242 -7.59 14.07 -15.85
CA GLN A 242 -9.00 14.33 -16.08
C GLN A 242 -9.28 15.82 -16.37
N ILE A 243 -8.68 16.73 -15.60
CA ILE A 243 -8.80 18.17 -15.85
C ILE A 243 -8.25 18.52 -17.24
N VAL A 244 -7.13 17.93 -17.66
CA VAL A 244 -6.57 18.11 -19.01
C VAL A 244 -7.54 17.61 -20.07
N MET A 245 -8.14 16.43 -19.91
CA MET A 245 -9.16 15.91 -20.84
C MET A 245 -10.37 16.84 -20.95
N ASP A 246 -10.87 17.36 -19.84
CA ASP A 246 -12.02 18.27 -19.82
C ASP A 246 -11.69 19.59 -20.54
N LEU A 247 -10.46 20.08 -20.43
CA LEU A 247 -9.98 21.26 -21.17
C LEU A 247 -9.82 20.98 -22.68
N LEU A 248 -9.34 19.80 -23.05
CA LEU A 248 -9.27 19.35 -24.45
C LEU A 248 -10.67 19.21 -25.05
N GLY A 249 -11.64 18.69 -24.30
CA GLY A 249 -13.04 18.62 -24.74
C GLY A 249 -13.63 20.01 -25.03
N LYS A 250 -13.44 20.97 -24.11
CA LYS A 250 -13.85 22.37 -24.33
C LYS A 250 -13.20 22.99 -25.57
N LEU A 251 -11.95 22.60 -25.87
CA LEU A 251 -11.24 23.04 -27.07
C LEU A 251 -11.84 22.43 -28.35
N ALA A 252 -12.27 21.17 -28.30
CA ALA A 252 -12.92 20.49 -29.42
C ALA A 252 -14.32 21.06 -29.72
N ASP A 253 -15.10 21.35 -28.69
CA ASP A 253 -16.51 21.78 -28.83
C ASP A 253 -16.66 23.25 -29.28
N GLY A 254 -15.57 24.00 -29.47
CA GLY A 254 -15.62 25.42 -29.83
C GLY A 254 -16.21 26.34 -28.76
N THR A 255 -16.66 25.81 -27.61
CA THR A 255 -17.32 26.55 -26.51
C THR A 255 -16.40 27.57 -25.82
N ILE A 256 -15.14 27.64 -26.24
CA ILE A 256 -14.16 28.63 -25.82
C ILE A 256 -14.40 30.00 -26.50
N GLU A 257 -15.20 30.05 -27.57
CA GLU A 257 -15.47 31.24 -28.40
C GLU A 257 -16.63 32.13 -27.89
N ASP A 258 -17.60 31.60 -27.13
CA ASP A 258 -18.89 32.27 -26.86
C ASP A 258 -18.93 33.29 -25.69
N GLY A 259 -17.78 33.66 -25.12
CA GLY A 259 -17.72 34.57 -23.96
C GLY A 259 -17.73 36.07 -24.28
N GLY A 260 -17.76 36.49 -25.55
CA GLY A 260 -17.62 37.91 -25.93
C GLY A 260 -18.34 38.26 -27.21
N GLY A 261 -19.61 38.64 -27.10
CA GLY A 261 -20.36 39.24 -28.19
C GLY A 261 -19.86 40.64 -28.53
N GLY A 262 -19.69 40.91 -29.84
CA GLY A 262 -19.88 42.23 -30.45
C GLY A 262 -18.64 43.03 -30.84
N GLY A 263 -18.37 43.12 -32.15
CA GLY A 263 -17.88 44.34 -32.80
C GLY A 263 -16.45 44.37 -33.36
N GLY A 264 -16.34 44.30 -34.69
CA GLY A 264 -15.46 45.18 -35.49
C GLY A 264 -13.94 44.92 -35.54
N GLY A 265 -13.47 44.35 -36.66
CA GLY A 265 -12.27 44.79 -37.39
C GLY A 265 -10.86 44.52 -36.84
N GLY A 266 -10.67 44.34 -35.53
CA GLY A 266 -9.37 44.03 -34.89
C GLY A 266 -9.31 42.68 -34.15
N LEU A 267 -10.41 41.92 -34.21
CA LEU A 267 -10.74 40.81 -33.30
C LEU A 267 -9.90 39.53 -33.50
N GLY A 268 -9.34 39.31 -34.70
CA GLY A 268 -8.69 38.04 -35.05
C GLY A 268 -7.41 37.77 -34.27
N VAL A 269 -6.60 38.81 -34.02
CA VAL A 269 -5.30 38.69 -33.33
C VAL A 269 -5.48 38.36 -31.84
N ASP A 270 -6.47 38.98 -31.18
CA ASP A 270 -6.76 38.76 -29.76
C ASP A 270 -7.39 37.37 -29.50
N VAL A 271 -8.25 36.89 -30.41
CA VAL A 271 -8.82 35.54 -30.34
C VAL A 271 -7.72 34.49 -30.54
N GLU A 272 -6.82 34.71 -31.49
CA GLU A 272 -5.72 33.79 -31.76
C GLU A 272 -4.73 33.72 -30.58
N ALA A 273 -4.40 34.86 -29.98
CA ALA A 273 -3.55 34.96 -28.80
C ALA A 273 -4.16 34.26 -27.57
N ARG A 274 -5.47 34.45 -27.31
CA ARG A 274 -6.19 33.76 -26.23
C ARG A 274 -6.25 32.25 -26.43
N LEU A 275 -6.39 31.79 -27.67
CA LEU A 275 -6.36 30.38 -28.00
C LEU A 275 -4.96 29.77 -27.82
N ASN A 276 -3.91 30.53 -28.17
CA ASN A 276 -2.52 30.13 -27.94
C ASN A 276 -2.22 29.96 -26.44
N ASP A 277 -2.63 30.92 -25.62
CA ASP A 277 -2.45 30.86 -24.17
C ASP A 277 -3.16 29.65 -23.54
N LYS A 278 -4.35 29.31 -24.04
CA LYS A 278 -5.12 28.14 -23.59
C LYS A 278 -4.47 26.82 -23.99
N VAL A 279 -4.02 26.65 -25.24
CA VAL A 279 -3.32 25.43 -25.67
C VAL A 279 -2.00 25.28 -24.91
N ALA A 280 -1.25 26.37 -24.71
CA ALA A 280 -0.03 26.37 -23.90
C ALA A 280 -0.32 25.91 -22.46
N THR A 281 -1.39 26.44 -21.84
CA THR A 281 -1.82 26.03 -20.50
C THR A 281 -2.19 24.54 -20.43
N ILE A 282 -2.86 23.99 -21.46
CA ILE A 282 -3.21 22.57 -21.52
C ILE A 282 -1.95 21.69 -21.59
N VAL A 283 -1.03 22.05 -22.48
CA VAL A 283 0.25 21.32 -22.65
C VAL A 283 1.07 21.38 -21.36
N GLU A 284 1.19 22.56 -20.74
CA GLU A 284 1.91 22.74 -19.48
C GLU A 284 1.30 21.90 -18.35
N ARG A 285 -0.04 21.89 -18.20
CA ARG A 285 -0.73 21.05 -17.21
C ARG A 285 -0.53 19.57 -17.46
N HIS A 286 -0.55 19.14 -18.72
CA HIS A 286 -0.31 17.74 -19.09
C HIS A 286 1.13 17.30 -18.75
N LEU A 287 2.13 18.10 -19.16
CA LEU A 287 3.54 17.82 -18.87
C LEU A 287 3.82 17.83 -17.37
N ARG A 288 3.21 18.76 -16.61
CA ARG A 288 3.32 18.80 -15.15
C ARG A 288 2.74 17.53 -14.50
N ALA A 289 1.58 17.07 -14.94
CA ALA A 289 0.95 15.85 -14.45
C ALA A 289 1.81 14.60 -14.74
N LEU A 290 2.41 14.51 -15.94
CA LEU A 290 3.30 13.42 -16.31
C LEU A 290 4.62 13.45 -15.54
N ALA A 291 5.23 14.62 -15.35
CA ALA A 291 6.42 14.78 -14.52
C ALA A 291 6.16 14.38 -13.07
N PHE A 292 4.96 14.67 -12.55
CA PHE A 292 4.55 14.19 -11.23
C PHE A 292 4.37 12.66 -11.22
N ALA A 293 3.74 12.09 -12.24
CA ALA A 293 3.57 10.65 -12.37
C ALA A 293 4.91 9.89 -12.41
N GLU A 294 5.90 10.41 -13.13
CA GLU A 294 7.26 9.85 -13.18
C GLU A 294 7.96 9.92 -11.82
N ARG A 295 7.80 11.02 -11.07
CA ARG A 295 8.32 11.11 -9.71
C ARG A 295 7.66 10.10 -8.77
N VAL A 296 6.34 9.93 -8.88
CA VAL A 296 5.58 8.95 -8.11
C VAL A 296 6.01 7.53 -8.45
N GLU A 297 6.23 7.24 -9.73
CA GLU A 297 6.74 5.94 -10.19
C GLU A 297 8.11 5.64 -9.56
N ASN A 298 9.07 6.56 -9.66
CA ASN A 298 10.41 6.35 -9.12
C ASN A 298 10.39 6.10 -7.59
N ASN A 299 9.56 6.85 -6.85
CA ASN A 299 9.45 6.70 -5.39
C ASN A 299 8.78 5.37 -4.99
N LEU A 300 7.78 4.93 -5.74
CA LEU A 300 6.99 3.74 -5.40
C LEU A 300 7.54 2.46 -6.04
N ASN A 301 8.44 2.54 -7.02
CA ASN A 301 8.92 1.42 -7.80
C ASN A 301 9.41 0.24 -6.94
N VAL A 302 10.32 0.54 -5.99
CA VAL A 302 10.89 -0.47 -5.07
C VAL A 302 9.81 -1.01 -4.13
N ILE A 303 8.95 -0.15 -3.62
CA ILE A 303 7.87 -0.53 -2.72
C ILE A 303 6.88 -1.47 -3.42
N CYS A 304 6.50 -1.15 -4.65
CA CYS A 304 5.63 -1.96 -5.50
C CYS A 304 6.28 -3.30 -5.88
N PHE A 305 7.59 -3.33 -6.10
CA PHE A 305 8.32 -4.58 -6.33
C PHE A 305 8.27 -5.51 -5.12
N VAL A 306 8.60 -4.97 -3.94
CA VAL A 306 8.54 -5.71 -2.68
C VAL A 306 7.12 -6.19 -2.39
N GLU A 307 6.10 -5.36 -2.67
CA GLU A 307 4.69 -5.76 -2.57
C GLU A 307 4.36 -6.93 -3.50
N PHE A 308 4.74 -6.84 -4.77
CA PHE A 308 4.41 -7.83 -5.79
C PHE A 308 5.02 -9.20 -5.47
N VAL A 309 6.32 -9.25 -5.19
CA VAL A 309 7.04 -10.49 -4.85
C VAL A 309 6.58 -11.03 -3.49
N GLY A 310 6.51 -10.15 -2.48
CA GLY A 310 6.13 -10.52 -1.12
C GLY A 310 4.71 -11.05 -1.01
N CYS A 311 3.72 -10.40 -1.66
CA CYS A 311 2.35 -10.90 -1.69
C CYS A 311 2.26 -12.25 -2.43
N THR A 312 2.98 -12.44 -3.54
CA THR A 312 2.98 -13.73 -4.26
C THR A 312 3.44 -14.88 -3.36
N MET A 313 4.54 -14.66 -2.63
CA MET A 313 5.10 -15.65 -1.69
C MET A 313 4.18 -15.89 -0.48
N ASN A 314 3.65 -14.82 0.12
CA ASN A 314 2.74 -14.94 1.26
C ASN A 314 1.40 -15.62 0.90
N ILE A 315 0.82 -15.32 -0.27
CA ILE A 315 -0.40 -15.97 -0.77
C ILE A 315 -0.16 -17.47 -0.97
N CYS A 316 1.00 -17.86 -1.50
CA CYS A 316 1.38 -19.28 -1.64
C CYS A 316 1.43 -19.99 -0.27
N PHE A 317 2.15 -19.43 0.70
CA PHE A 317 2.25 -20.02 2.05
C PHE A 317 0.90 -20.09 2.76
N LEU A 318 0.12 -19.00 2.71
CA LEU A 318 -1.22 -18.95 3.33
C LEU A 318 -2.19 -19.94 2.69
N GLY A 319 -2.13 -20.11 1.37
CA GLY A 319 -2.93 -21.12 0.67
C GLY A 319 -2.61 -22.53 1.15
N TYR A 320 -1.33 -22.84 1.40
CA TYR A 320 -0.91 -24.14 1.92
C TYR A 320 -1.43 -24.34 3.35
N TYR A 321 -1.23 -23.36 4.24
CA TYR A 321 -1.71 -23.46 5.63
C TYR A 321 -3.23 -23.56 5.73
N PHE A 322 -3.95 -22.87 4.84
CA PHE A 322 -5.40 -22.97 4.77
C PHE A 322 -5.84 -24.41 4.45
N ILE A 323 -5.23 -25.05 3.47
CA ILE A 323 -5.56 -26.44 3.09
C ILE A 323 -5.21 -27.41 4.22
N THR A 324 -4.01 -27.30 4.79
CA THR A 324 -3.57 -28.25 5.82
C THR A 324 -4.39 -28.15 7.11
N GLU A 325 -4.71 -26.94 7.56
CA GLU A 325 -5.51 -26.75 8.79
C GLU A 325 -7.00 -27.07 8.59
N TRP A 326 -7.48 -26.97 7.34
CA TRP A 326 -8.80 -27.45 6.96
C TRP A 326 -8.90 -28.97 7.14
N GLU A 327 -7.88 -29.70 6.71
CA GLU A 327 -7.80 -31.16 6.88
C GLU A 327 -7.70 -31.57 8.36
N SER A 328 -6.98 -30.79 9.18
CA SER A 328 -6.84 -31.05 10.63
C SER A 328 -8.05 -30.62 11.46
N ARG A 329 -9.13 -30.10 10.85
CA ARG A 329 -10.37 -29.60 11.49
C ARG A 329 -10.15 -28.50 12.54
N ASN A 330 -9.06 -27.73 12.43
CA ASN A 330 -8.80 -26.58 13.28
C ASN A 330 -9.56 -25.34 12.78
N THR A 331 -10.83 -25.19 13.18
CA THR A 331 -11.72 -24.11 12.69
C THR A 331 -11.13 -22.70 12.86
N ILE A 332 -10.49 -22.41 13.98
CA ILE A 332 -9.99 -21.06 14.28
C ILE A 332 -8.76 -20.70 13.42
N SER A 333 -7.80 -21.63 13.31
CA SER A 333 -6.63 -21.46 12.44
C SER A 333 -7.05 -21.33 10.99
N THR A 334 -7.96 -22.19 10.53
CA THR A 334 -8.51 -22.17 9.17
C THR A 334 -9.16 -20.83 8.84
N MET A 335 -10.03 -20.32 9.72
CA MET A 335 -10.67 -19.00 9.53
C MET A 335 -9.65 -17.88 9.48
N THR A 336 -8.64 -17.90 10.35
CA THR A 336 -7.58 -16.89 10.40
C THR A 336 -6.76 -16.88 9.10
N TYR A 337 -6.33 -18.04 8.61
CA TYR A 337 -5.58 -18.13 7.35
C TYR A 337 -6.43 -17.73 6.14
N CYS A 338 -7.72 -18.06 6.14
CA CYS A 338 -8.65 -17.60 5.11
C CYS A 338 -8.77 -16.06 5.09
N ILE A 339 -8.97 -15.43 6.25
CA ILE A 339 -9.05 -13.96 6.36
C ILE A 339 -7.73 -13.32 5.88
N LEU A 340 -6.58 -13.84 6.31
CA LEU A 340 -5.28 -13.33 5.86
C LEU A 340 -5.10 -13.48 4.35
N LEU A 341 -5.46 -14.63 3.78
CA LEU A 341 -5.38 -14.88 2.33
C LEU A 341 -6.21 -13.84 1.55
N VAL A 342 -7.44 -13.58 2.01
CA VAL A 342 -8.29 -12.53 1.46
C VAL A 342 -7.62 -11.16 1.60
N SER A 343 -7.05 -10.83 2.77
CA SER A 343 -6.40 -9.55 3.01
C SER A 343 -5.20 -9.29 2.11
N PHE A 344 -4.28 -10.25 1.96
CA PHE A 344 -3.13 -10.11 1.06
C PHE A 344 -3.55 -10.05 -0.42
N THR A 345 -4.59 -10.80 -0.80
CA THR A 345 -5.14 -10.75 -2.16
C THR A 345 -5.73 -9.38 -2.48
N PHE A 346 -6.51 -8.80 -1.56
CA PHE A 346 -7.04 -7.44 -1.74
C PHE A 346 -5.93 -6.39 -1.72
N ASN A 347 -4.87 -6.58 -0.94
CA ASN A 347 -3.74 -5.67 -0.91
C ASN A 347 -3.10 -5.54 -2.30
N ILE A 348 -2.65 -6.67 -2.88
CA ILE A 348 -2.02 -6.65 -4.20
C ILE A 348 -3.00 -6.23 -5.30
N PHE A 349 -4.29 -6.57 -5.17
CA PHE A 349 -5.34 -6.10 -6.07
C PHE A 349 -5.43 -4.57 -6.08
N ILE A 350 -5.40 -3.90 -4.93
CA ILE A 350 -5.46 -2.44 -4.86
C ILE A 350 -4.28 -1.79 -5.60
N PHE A 351 -3.06 -2.30 -5.41
CA PHE A 351 -1.88 -1.80 -6.14
C PHE A 351 -2.03 -1.97 -7.66
N CYS A 352 -2.48 -3.13 -8.11
CA CYS A 352 -2.69 -3.41 -9.53
C CYS A 352 -3.82 -2.57 -10.12
N TYR A 353 -4.91 -2.37 -9.37
CA TYR A 353 -6.04 -1.52 -9.76
C TYR A 353 -5.64 -0.05 -9.89
N ILE A 354 -4.82 0.46 -8.97
CA ILE A 354 -4.29 1.82 -9.03
C ILE A 354 -3.41 2.00 -10.28
N GLY A 355 -2.56 1.03 -10.60
CA GLY A 355 -1.74 1.02 -11.83
C GLY A 355 -2.57 0.96 -13.11
N GLU A 356 -3.64 0.16 -13.11
CA GLU A 356 -4.59 0.07 -14.22
C GLU A 356 -5.29 1.39 -14.48
N ILE A 357 -5.86 2.01 -13.45
CA ILE A 357 -6.54 3.31 -13.58
C ILE A 357 -5.58 4.35 -14.16
N LEU A 358 -4.34 4.43 -13.68
CA LEU A 358 -3.38 5.41 -14.20
C LEU A 358 -3.13 5.20 -15.70
N THR A 359 -2.91 3.95 -16.09
CA THR A 359 -2.65 3.58 -17.48
C THR A 359 -3.85 3.92 -18.36
N GLU A 360 -5.07 3.58 -17.92
CA GLU A 360 -6.31 3.90 -18.62
C GLU A 360 -6.50 5.42 -18.76
N GLN A 361 -6.29 6.19 -17.70
CA GLN A 361 -6.42 7.65 -17.75
C GLN A 361 -5.42 8.29 -18.71
N CYS A 362 -4.18 7.79 -18.76
CA CYS A 362 -3.19 8.27 -19.72
C CYS A 362 -3.61 8.01 -21.18
N LEU A 363 -4.14 6.82 -21.47
CA LEU A 363 -4.62 6.48 -22.82
C LEU A 363 -5.81 7.36 -23.23
N ARG A 364 -6.76 7.58 -22.31
CA ARG A 364 -7.93 8.43 -22.55
C ARG A 364 -7.58 9.88 -22.85
N VAL A 365 -6.47 10.41 -22.31
CA VAL A 365 -5.97 11.74 -22.67
C VAL A 365 -5.56 11.79 -24.14
N GLY A 366 -4.90 10.74 -24.64
CA GLY A 366 -4.55 10.62 -26.05
C GLY A 366 -5.79 10.60 -26.96
N GLU A 367 -6.82 9.86 -26.56
CA GLU A 367 -8.11 9.85 -27.28
C GLU A 367 -8.81 11.21 -27.26
N ALA A 368 -8.82 11.89 -26.11
CA ALA A 368 -9.40 13.23 -25.98
C ALA A 368 -8.66 14.25 -26.85
N ALA A 369 -7.33 14.18 -26.92
CA ALA A 369 -6.52 15.03 -27.79
C ALA A 369 -6.79 14.74 -29.28
N TYR A 370 -6.99 13.48 -29.64
CA TYR A 370 -7.30 13.09 -31.03
C TYR A 370 -8.65 13.62 -31.52
N ARG A 371 -9.63 13.76 -30.62
CA ARG A 371 -10.97 14.29 -30.94
C ARG A 371 -11.02 15.80 -31.18
N VAL A 372 -9.96 16.53 -30.82
CA VAL A 372 -9.86 17.95 -31.15
C VAL A 372 -9.69 18.08 -32.66
N ASP A 373 -10.39 19.02 -33.29
CA ASP A 373 -10.26 19.36 -34.71
C ASP A 373 -8.89 20.01 -35.01
N TRP A 374 -7.81 19.25 -34.83
CA TRP A 374 -6.42 19.70 -34.91
C TRP A 374 -6.07 20.31 -36.27
N TYR A 375 -6.75 19.88 -37.34
CA TYR A 375 -6.58 20.39 -38.69
C TYR A 375 -7.18 21.78 -38.89
N LYS A 376 -8.09 22.22 -38.02
CA LYS A 376 -8.63 23.60 -38.00
C LYS A 376 -7.78 24.55 -37.17
N LEU A 377 -6.82 24.01 -36.40
CA LEU A 377 -5.94 24.82 -35.56
C LEU A 377 -4.71 25.28 -36.35
N PRO A 378 -4.26 26.54 -36.17
CA PRO A 378 -2.99 27.03 -36.70
C PRO A 378 -1.80 26.10 -36.41
N CYS A 379 -0.83 26.04 -37.33
CA CYS A 379 0.27 25.07 -37.33
C CYS A 379 1.03 24.94 -36.00
N LYS A 380 1.32 26.06 -35.31
CA LYS A 380 1.99 26.06 -34.00
C LYS A 380 1.15 25.40 -32.88
N LYS A 381 -0.18 25.42 -33.00
CA LYS A 381 -1.14 24.85 -32.04
C LYS A 381 -1.32 23.36 -32.25
N ALA A 382 -1.36 22.93 -33.51
CA ALA A 382 -1.38 21.51 -33.87
C ALA A 382 -0.14 20.79 -33.32
N GLN A 383 1.03 21.43 -33.28
CA GLN A 383 2.26 20.87 -32.68
C GLN A 383 2.11 20.53 -31.18
N GLY A 384 1.45 21.39 -30.40
CA GLY A 384 1.19 21.12 -28.97
C GLY A 384 0.25 19.93 -28.74
N LEU A 385 -0.79 19.81 -29.57
CA LEU A 385 -1.68 18.64 -29.53
C LEU A 385 -0.99 17.37 -30.03
N ILE A 386 -0.14 17.46 -31.05
CA ILE A 386 0.68 16.34 -31.52
C ILE A 386 1.65 15.90 -30.41
N LEU A 387 2.21 16.82 -29.63
CA LEU A 387 3.05 16.48 -28.48
C LEU A 387 2.26 15.71 -27.42
N ILE A 388 1.06 16.20 -27.05
CA ILE A 388 0.18 15.48 -26.10
C ILE A 388 -0.16 14.09 -26.65
N LEU A 389 -0.57 14.00 -27.92
CA LEU A 389 -0.93 12.73 -28.56
C LEU A 389 0.26 11.77 -28.64
N ALA A 390 1.44 12.28 -29.00
CA ALA A 390 2.66 11.48 -29.10
C ALA A 390 3.10 10.95 -27.73
N VAL A 391 3.04 11.77 -26.69
CA VAL A 391 3.43 11.38 -25.33
C VAL A 391 2.40 10.43 -24.73
N ALA A 392 1.10 10.74 -24.82
CA ALA A 392 0.03 9.89 -24.30
C ALA A 392 -0.02 8.51 -24.98
N ASN A 393 0.23 8.43 -26.29
CA ASN A 393 0.21 7.16 -27.03
C ASN A 393 1.53 6.37 -26.94
N ARG A 394 2.71 7.02 -26.88
CA ARG A 394 4.00 6.31 -26.84
C ARG A 394 4.45 5.95 -25.42
N CYS A 395 4.06 6.73 -24.42
CA CYS A 395 4.49 6.54 -23.03
C CYS A 395 3.33 6.80 -22.06
N PRO A 396 2.36 5.87 -21.92
CA PRO A 396 1.41 5.97 -20.81
C PRO A 396 2.24 6.00 -19.52
N ALA A 397 1.97 6.95 -18.61
CA ALA A 397 2.60 6.90 -17.30
C ALA A 397 2.18 5.58 -16.65
N LYS A 398 3.13 4.67 -16.49
CA LYS A 398 2.90 3.33 -15.96
C LYS A 398 3.63 3.21 -14.64
N ILE A 399 2.94 2.66 -13.65
CA ILE A 399 3.61 2.27 -12.42
C ILE A 399 4.23 0.90 -12.64
N THR A 400 5.52 0.79 -12.40
CA THR A 400 6.23 -0.47 -12.55
C THR A 400 6.65 -1.03 -11.19
N ALA A 401 6.63 -2.36 -11.08
CA ALA A 401 7.27 -3.11 -10.02
C ALA A 401 8.69 -3.44 -10.48
N GLY A 402 9.69 -2.77 -9.90
CA GLY A 402 11.11 -3.04 -10.13
C GLY A 402 11.62 -2.65 -11.52
N LYS A 403 10.86 -1.86 -12.30
CA LYS A 403 11.05 -1.66 -13.76
C LYS A 403 10.92 -2.96 -14.59
N LEU A 404 10.44 -4.04 -13.97
CA LEU A 404 10.32 -5.36 -14.60
C LEU A 404 8.89 -5.64 -15.05
N VAL A 405 7.90 -5.28 -14.22
CA VAL A 405 6.49 -5.63 -14.45
C VAL A 405 5.62 -4.38 -14.33
N ASN A 406 4.77 -4.12 -15.33
CA ASN A 406 3.77 -3.07 -15.23
C ASN A 406 2.64 -3.50 -14.29
N LEU A 407 2.26 -2.65 -13.33
CA LEU A 407 1.11 -2.92 -12.49
C LEU A 407 -0.18 -2.76 -13.30
N SER A 408 -0.91 -3.86 -13.44
CA SER A 408 -2.17 -3.96 -14.18
C SER A 408 -3.00 -5.10 -13.62
N LEU A 409 -4.29 -5.14 -13.97
CA LEU A 409 -5.16 -6.27 -13.61
C LEU A 409 -4.66 -7.59 -14.22
N GLY A 410 -4.01 -7.54 -15.39
CA GLY A 410 -3.34 -8.70 -15.99
C GLY A 410 -2.20 -9.23 -15.12
N SER A 411 -1.37 -8.34 -14.57
CA SER A 411 -0.28 -8.71 -13.65
C SER A 411 -0.82 -9.29 -12.34
N PHE A 412 -1.95 -8.80 -11.83
CA PHE A 412 -2.64 -9.42 -10.69
C PHE A 412 -3.04 -10.87 -10.97
N CYS A 413 -3.65 -11.15 -12.13
CA CYS A 413 -3.99 -12.53 -12.51
C CYS A 413 -2.75 -13.42 -12.58
N ASN A 414 -1.62 -12.89 -13.06
CA ASN A 414 -0.35 -13.63 -13.09
C ASN A 414 0.17 -13.93 -11.68
N VAL A 415 0.06 -13.00 -10.72
CA VAL A 415 0.40 -13.24 -9.31
C VAL A 415 -0.40 -14.42 -8.75
N ILE A 416 -1.72 -14.42 -8.92
CA ILE A 416 -2.59 -15.48 -8.39
C ILE A 416 -2.27 -16.84 -9.03
N LYS A 417 -2.08 -16.87 -10.36
CA LYS A 417 -1.68 -18.09 -11.07
C LYS A 417 -0.32 -18.62 -10.60
N THR A 418 0.64 -17.73 -10.41
CA THR A 418 1.99 -18.10 -9.98
C THR A 418 1.96 -18.63 -8.54
N ALA A 419 1.24 -17.96 -7.63
CA ALA A 419 1.06 -18.41 -6.26
C ALA A 419 0.36 -19.78 -6.19
N ALA A 420 -0.68 -20.01 -7.00
CA ALA A 420 -1.35 -21.32 -7.09
C ALA A 420 -0.43 -22.42 -7.66
N THR A 421 0.46 -22.07 -8.60
CA THR A 421 1.44 -23.01 -9.15
C THR A 421 2.46 -23.43 -8.09
N TYR A 422 3.03 -22.45 -7.36
CA TYR A 422 3.95 -22.72 -6.27
C TYR A 422 3.28 -23.48 -5.11
N LEU A 423 2.01 -23.19 -4.82
CA LEU A 423 1.21 -23.93 -3.86
C LEU A 423 1.12 -25.41 -4.22
N ASN A 424 0.83 -25.73 -5.49
CA ASN A 424 0.76 -27.11 -5.96
C ASN A 424 2.13 -27.80 -5.85
N LEU A 425 3.22 -27.12 -6.22
CA LEU A 425 4.58 -27.65 -6.04
C LEU A 425 4.89 -27.94 -4.57
N LEU A 426 4.59 -27.00 -3.68
CA LEU A 426 4.81 -27.16 -2.24
C LEU A 426 4.02 -28.34 -1.68
N ARG A 427 2.77 -28.53 -2.14
CA ARG A 427 1.94 -29.67 -1.77
C ARG A 427 2.54 -31.00 -2.24
N THR A 428 3.06 -31.07 -3.47
CA THR A 428 3.70 -32.29 -4.00
C THR A 428 4.99 -32.65 -3.28
N VAL A 429 5.75 -31.67 -2.79
CA VAL A 429 7.01 -31.92 -2.07
C VAL A 429 6.78 -32.34 -0.61
N MET A 430 5.68 -31.88 0.00
CA MET A 430 5.36 -32.13 1.41
C MET A 430 4.41 -33.31 1.65
N LEU A 431 3.75 -33.83 0.60
CA LEU A 431 3.05 -35.12 0.56
C LEU A 431 4.05 -36.23 0.24
#